data_AF-A0A7J8NFH9-F1
#
_entry.id   AF-A0A7J8NFH9-F1
#
_cell.length_a   1.000
_cell.length_b   1.000
_cell.length_c   1.000
_cell.angle_alpha   90.00
_cell.angle_beta   90.00
_cell.angle_gamma   90.00
#
_symmetry.space_group_name_H-M   'P 1'
#
loop_
_entity.id
_entity.type
_entity.pdbx_description
1 polymer ?
#
loop_
_entity_poly.entity_id
_entity_poly.type
_entity_poly.pdbx_seq_one_letter_code
_entity_poly.pdbx_strand_id
1 'polypeptide(L)'
;MLEREPFLAESMITIGQILRRFCNKMINNIGKDVVKYKVIDPFDDPLSPKSEILRYGTTMIKRKVWITFKNNMTITLQRPLLLSSFTAMTVVASTST
;
A
#
# COMPACT_ATOMS: atom_id res chain seq x y z
N MET A 1 3.31 -46.19 6.60
CA MET A 1 2.74 -45.48 5.44
C MET A 1 2.11 -44.21 6.00
N LEU A 2 2.63 -43.03 5.65
CA LEU A 2 2.28 -41.75 6.27
C LEU A 2 1.26 -41.00 5.39
N GLU A 3 -0.03 -41.20 5.59
CA GLU A 3 -1.12 -40.50 4.87
C GLU A 3 -1.39 -39.09 5.44
N ARG A 4 -0.38 -38.22 5.51
CA ARG A 4 -0.55 -36.84 6.05
C ARG A 4 -0.66 -35.73 5.00
N GLU A 5 -0.56 -36.05 3.72
CA GLU A 5 -0.56 -35.09 2.61
C GLU A 5 -1.94 -34.48 2.23
N PRO A 6 -3.09 -35.20 2.21
CA PRO A 6 -4.34 -34.63 1.71
C PRO A 6 -4.94 -33.56 2.63
N PHE A 7 -4.76 -33.70 3.95
CA PHE A 7 -5.27 -32.73 4.94
C PHE A 7 -4.59 -31.36 4.82
N LEU A 8 -3.28 -31.34 4.54
CA LEU A 8 -2.54 -30.10 4.35
C LEU A 8 -2.96 -29.39 3.06
N ALA A 9 -3.22 -30.12 1.98
CA ALA A 9 -3.65 -29.56 0.71
C ALA A 9 -5.04 -28.89 0.81
N GLU A 10 -6.03 -29.53 1.44
CA GLU A 10 -7.37 -28.95 1.64
C GLU A 10 -7.34 -27.70 2.53
N SER A 11 -6.51 -27.71 3.58
CA SER A 11 -6.29 -26.56 4.45
C SER A 11 -5.71 -25.36 3.69
N MET A 12 -4.70 -25.59 2.82
CA MET A 12 -4.11 -24.52 2.01
C MET A 12 -5.08 -23.95 0.97
N ILE A 13 -5.92 -24.79 0.35
CA ILE A 13 -6.99 -24.34 -0.55
C ILE A 13 -8.00 -23.47 0.19
N THR A 14 -8.40 -23.89 1.40
CA THR A 14 -9.34 -23.15 2.25
C THR A 14 -8.76 -21.79 2.66
N ILE A 15 -7.49 -21.74 3.09
CA ILE A 15 -6.78 -20.50 3.41
C ILE A 15 -6.71 -19.59 2.17
N GLY A 16 -6.38 -20.14 1.01
CA GLY A 16 -6.34 -19.39 -0.24
C GLY A 16 -7.68 -18.75 -0.61
N GLN A 17 -8.79 -19.46 -0.43
CA GLN A 17 -10.14 -18.94 -0.68
C GLN A 17 -10.53 -17.84 0.32
N ILE A 18 -10.16 -18.00 1.59
CA ILE A 18 -10.35 -16.99 2.63
C ILE A 18 -9.58 -15.72 2.26
N LEU A 19 -8.28 -15.84 2.00
CA LEU A 19 -7.43 -14.72 1.59
C LEU A 19 -7.99 -14.02 0.36
N ARG A 20 -8.43 -14.76 -0.66
CA ARG A 20 -9.06 -14.18 -1.86
C ARG A 20 -10.33 -13.38 -1.52
N ARG A 21 -11.19 -13.90 -0.65
CA ARG A 21 -12.41 -13.20 -0.19
C ARG A 21 -12.08 -11.93 0.61
N PHE A 22 -11.05 -11.96 1.46
CA PHE A 22 -10.63 -10.80 2.24
C PHE A 22 -9.93 -9.75 1.37
N CYS A 23 -9.00 -10.16 0.50
CA CYS A 23 -8.26 -9.26 -0.39
C CYS A 23 -9.12 -8.64 -1.49
N ASN A 24 -10.14 -9.33 -2.00
CA ASN A 24 -11.09 -8.76 -2.97
C ASN A 24 -11.86 -7.53 -2.43
N LYS A 25 -11.91 -7.31 -1.11
CA LYS A 25 -12.46 -6.07 -0.53
C LYS A 25 -11.52 -4.87 -0.63
N MET A 26 -10.23 -5.09 -0.91
CA MET A 26 -9.21 -4.05 -1.08
C MET A 26 -9.10 -3.52 -2.52
N ILE A 27 -10.07 -3.82 -3.40
CA ILE A 27 -10.10 -3.30 -4.79
C ILE A 27 -10.62 -1.87 -4.90
N ASN A 28 -11.13 -1.26 -3.83
CA ASN A 28 -11.68 0.09 -3.90
C ASN A 28 -10.63 1.19 -4.02
N ASN A 29 -9.33 0.83 -3.97
CA ASN A 29 -8.19 1.75 -4.06
C ASN A 29 -7.63 1.84 -5.50
N ILE A 30 -8.27 1.18 -6.47
CA ILE A 30 -7.96 1.22 -7.90
C ILE A 30 -9.12 1.87 -8.69
N GLY A 31 -8.84 2.46 -9.86
CA GLY A 31 -9.86 3.06 -10.74
C GLY A 31 -9.52 4.47 -11.22
N LYS A 32 -10.44 5.07 -12.00
CA LYS A 32 -10.25 6.40 -12.63
C LYS A 32 -10.18 7.56 -11.63
N ASP A 33 -10.78 7.39 -10.46
CA ASP A 33 -10.87 8.45 -9.44
C ASP A 33 -9.65 8.49 -8.50
N VAL A 34 -8.66 7.64 -8.76
CA VAL A 34 -7.46 7.51 -7.94
C VAL A 34 -6.42 8.54 -8.34
N VAL A 35 -6.04 9.39 -7.39
CA VAL A 35 -4.97 10.35 -7.54
C VAL A 35 -3.63 9.63 -7.46
N LYS A 36 -2.85 9.66 -8.54
CA LYS A 36 -1.48 9.17 -8.55
C LYS A 36 -0.58 10.21 -7.90
N TYR A 37 0.09 9.84 -6.81
CA TYR A 37 0.99 10.70 -6.06
C TYR A 37 2.37 10.06 -5.98
N LYS A 38 3.42 10.86 -6.20
CA LYS A 38 4.80 10.38 -6.17
C LYS A 38 5.54 11.07 -5.03
N VAL A 39 6.04 10.27 -4.10
CA VAL A 39 6.95 10.72 -3.04
C VAL A 39 8.34 10.87 -3.64
N ILE A 40 8.92 12.04 -3.46
CA ILE A 40 10.24 12.42 -3.98
C ILE A 40 11.18 12.72 -2.81
N ASP A 41 10.65 13.29 -1.74
CA ASP A 41 11.41 13.71 -0.57
C ASP A 41 11.09 12.81 0.64
N PRO A 42 12.11 12.21 1.28
CA PRO A 42 11.92 11.38 2.47
C PRO A 42 11.63 12.16 3.76
N PHE A 43 11.63 13.49 3.72
CA PHE A 43 11.32 14.34 4.86
C PHE A 43 9.89 14.12 5.38
N ASP A 44 9.71 14.37 6.67
CA ASP A 44 8.44 14.24 7.34
C ASP A 44 8.12 15.53 8.11
N ASP A 45 7.01 16.18 7.78
CA ASP A 45 6.50 17.36 8.49
C ASP A 45 5.08 17.10 9.00
N PRO A 46 4.91 16.82 10.31
CA PRO A 46 3.60 16.53 10.90
C PRO A 46 2.67 17.73 11.04
N LEU A 47 3.15 18.97 10.92
CA LEU A 47 2.36 20.18 11.15
C LEU A 47 1.91 20.84 9.85
N SER A 48 2.82 20.94 8.89
CA SER A 48 2.57 21.61 7.61
C SER A 48 3.14 20.78 6.45
N PRO A 49 2.65 19.54 6.24
CA PRO A 49 3.17 18.68 5.20
C PRO A 49 3.05 19.38 3.83
N LYS A 50 4.17 19.43 3.10
CA LYS A 50 4.24 20.02 1.75
C LYS A 50 4.05 18.94 0.69
N SER A 51 3.73 19.34 -0.55
CA SER A 51 3.75 18.39 -1.67
C SER A 51 5.10 17.67 -1.77
N GLU A 52 5.09 16.50 -2.38
CA GLU A 52 6.25 15.63 -2.64
C GLU A 52 6.76 14.79 -1.45
N ILE A 53 6.32 15.05 -0.22
CA ILE A 53 6.56 14.15 0.93
C ILE A 53 5.40 13.17 1.18
N LEU A 54 5.68 12.05 1.85
CA LEU A 54 4.69 11.00 2.13
C LEU A 54 3.49 11.51 2.94
N ARG A 55 3.73 12.37 3.93
CA ARG A 55 2.65 12.83 4.82
C ARG A 55 1.60 13.66 4.10
N TYR A 56 1.99 14.46 3.11
CA TYR A 56 1.03 15.20 2.29
C TYR A 56 0.15 14.25 1.49
N GLY A 57 0.76 13.24 0.84
CA GLY A 57 0.04 12.25 0.05
C GLY A 57 -0.99 11.46 0.85
N THR A 58 -0.74 11.24 2.14
CA THR A 58 -1.58 10.43 3.02
C THR A 58 -2.62 11.22 3.81
N THR A 59 -2.37 12.51 4.08
CA THR A 59 -3.23 13.31 4.98
C THR A 59 -3.90 14.51 4.30
N MET A 60 -3.27 15.11 3.27
CA MET A 60 -3.79 16.33 2.63
C MET A 60 -4.66 16.03 1.41
N ILE A 61 -4.45 14.89 0.76
CA ILE A 61 -5.26 14.45 -0.40
C ILE A 61 -6.56 13.81 0.10
N LYS A 62 -7.70 14.50 -0.08
CA LYS A 62 -9.03 14.03 0.36
C LYS A 62 -9.66 12.95 -0.53
N ARG A 63 -9.01 12.60 -1.64
CA ARG A 63 -9.49 11.61 -2.62
C ARG A 63 -8.75 10.28 -2.42
N LYS A 64 -9.22 9.23 -3.10
CA LYS A 64 -8.49 7.96 -3.21
C LYS A 64 -7.09 8.25 -3.77
N VAL A 65 -6.06 7.69 -3.16
CA VAL A 65 -4.68 7.99 -3.53
C VAL A 65 -3.88 6.71 -3.75
N TRP A 66 -3.14 6.70 -4.85
CA TRP A 66 -2.12 5.71 -5.13
C TRP A 66 -0.75 6.38 -5.05
N ILE A 67 -0.05 6.07 -3.97
CA ILE A 67 1.26 6.60 -3.65
C ILE A 67 2.34 5.68 -4.23
N THR A 68 3.30 6.30 -4.90
CA THR A 68 4.51 5.67 -5.44
C THR A 68 5.74 6.38 -4.91
N PHE A 69 6.88 5.71 -4.91
CA PHE A 69 8.15 6.26 -4.45
C PHE A 69 9.10 6.45 -5.63
N LYS A 70 9.78 7.60 -5.70
CA LYS A 70 10.72 7.91 -6.79
C LYS A 70 11.87 6.91 -6.88
N ASN A 71 12.38 6.50 -5.74
CA ASN A 71 13.50 5.62 -5.55
C ASN A 71 13.38 4.98 -4.15
N ASN A 72 14.28 4.05 -3.86
CA ASN A 72 14.44 3.54 -2.50
C ASN A 72 14.79 4.70 -1.57
N MET A 73 14.08 4.81 -0.45
CA MET A 73 14.26 5.89 0.50
C MET A 73 13.93 5.42 1.92
N THR A 74 14.61 6.00 2.90
CA THR A 74 14.34 5.81 4.32
C THR A 74 13.57 7.03 4.83
N ILE A 75 12.32 6.83 5.22
CA ILE A 75 11.45 7.88 5.75
C ILE A 75 11.37 7.72 7.26
N THR A 76 11.84 8.71 8.01
CA THR A 76 11.74 8.72 9.47
C THR A 76 10.53 9.55 9.88
N LEU A 77 9.51 8.89 10.41
CA LEU A 77 8.28 9.56 10.84
C LEU A 77 8.49 10.22 12.20
N GLN A 78 8.23 11.53 12.30
CA GLN A 78 8.28 12.27 13.57
C GLN A 78 7.07 11.95 14.48
N ARG A 79 5.96 11.52 13.87
CA ARG A 79 4.71 11.10 14.53
C ARG A 79 4.06 9.96 13.75
N PRO A 80 3.17 9.15 14.37
CA PRO A 80 2.39 8.15 13.65
C PRO A 80 1.79 8.71 12.36
N LEU A 81 1.83 7.92 11.29
CA LEU A 81 1.28 8.29 9.99
C LEU A 81 -0.16 7.81 9.92
N LEU A 82 -1.10 8.75 9.81
CA LEU A 82 -2.50 8.43 9.62
C LEU A 82 -2.76 8.21 8.12
N LEU A 83 -3.28 7.03 7.78
CA LEU A 83 -3.68 6.70 6.42
C LEU A 83 -5.18 6.89 6.29
N SER A 84 -5.60 7.72 5.32
CA SER A 84 -7.01 7.83 4.96
C SER A 84 -7.51 6.53 4.34
N SER A 85 -8.81 6.26 4.50
CA SER A 85 -9.47 5.17 3.79
C SER A 85 -9.26 5.33 2.28
N PHE A 86 -8.96 4.22 1.60
CA PHE A 86 -8.65 4.17 0.17
C PHE A 86 -7.28 4.69 -0.28
N THR A 87 -6.27 4.54 0.59
CA THR A 87 -4.86 4.73 0.26
C THR A 87 -4.22 3.42 -0.17
N ALA A 88 -3.51 3.42 -1.30
CA ALA A 88 -2.62 2.34 -1.72
C ALA A 88 -1.18 2.87 -1.86
N MET A 89 -0.20 2.09 -1.42
CA MET A 89 1.24 2.40 -1.55
C MET A 89 1.92 1.28 -2.30
N THR A 90 2.73 1.61 -3.30
CA THR A 90 3.58 0.63 -4.01
C THR A 90 4.94 1.24 -4.32
N VAL A 91 5.98 0.41 -4.31
CA VAL A 91 7.23 0.75 -4.97
C VAL A 91 7.04 0.65 -6.48
N VAL A 92 7.62 1.58 -7.23
CA VAL A 92 7.67 1.45 -8.69
C VAL A 92 8.71 0.39 -9.02
N ALA A 93 8.36 -0.58 -9.85
CA ALA A 93 9.35 -1.53 -10.36
C ALA A 93 10.44 -0.73 -11.10
N SER A 94 11.69 -0.84 -10.66
CA SER A 94 12.82 -0.37 -11.44
C SER A 94 12.85 -1.18 -12.73
N THR A 95 12.31 -0.63 -13.81
CA THR A 95 12.58 -1.15 -15.15
C THR A 95 14.07 -0.92 -15.38
N SER A 96 14.87 -1.99 -15.27
CA SER A 96 16.24 -1.98 -15.75
C SER A 96 16.19 -1.65 -17.24
N THR A 97 16.64 -0.46 -17.60
CA THR A 97 16.99 -0.08 -18.97
C THR A 97 18.16 -0.90 -19.48
#